data_AF-A0A2H4TUE4-F1
#
_entry.id   AF-A0A2H4TUE4-F1
#
_cell.length_a   1.000
_cell.length_b   1.000
_cell.length_c   1.000
_cell.angle_alpha   90.00
_cell.angle_beta   90.00
_cell.angle_gamma   90.00
#
_symmetry.space_group_name_H-M   'P 1'
#
loop_
_entity.id
_entity.type
_entity.pdbx_description
1 polymer ?
#
loop_
_entity_poly.entity_id
_entity_poly.type
_entity_poly.pdbx_seq_one_letter_code
_entity_poly.pdbx_strand_id
1 'polypeptide(L)'
;MFVEFFRKHNLRETMDDVQAFFDGMGTQFANVVTLVVAGEIFAKGLTTIGTVDAVIRGAEHSGLGGIGVMIIMALVIAICAIVMGSGNAPFMSFASLIPNIAAGLHVPAVVMIMPMHFATTLARAVSPITAVVVVTSGIAGVSPFAVVKRTAIPMAVGFVVNMIATITLFY
;
A
#
# COMPACT_ATOMS: atom_id res chain seq x y z
N MET A 1 -16.40 25.62 5.51
CA MET A 1 -17.24 26.44 6.41
C MET A 1 -17.50 27.85 5.89
N PHE A 2 -16.63 28.86 6.01
CA PHE A 2 -16.96 30.24 5.59
C PHE A 2 -17.34 30.36 4.11
N VAL A 3 -16.54 29.77 3.21
CA VAL A 3 -16.82 29.75 1.75
C VAL A 3 -18.13 29.04 1.43
N GLU A 4 -18.44 27.97 2.17
CA GLU A 4 -19.63 27.14 1.97
C GLU A 4 -20.90 27.80 2.52
N PHE A 5 -20.76 28.53 3.63
CA PHE A 5 -21.78 29.40 4.19
C PHE A 5 -22.13 30.55 3.24
N PHE A 6 -21.12 31.23 2.69
CA PHE A 6 -21.35 32.28 1.68
C PHE A 6 -21.97 31.74 0.39
N ARG A 7 -21.70 30.48 0.02
CA ARG A 7 -22.31 29.86 -1.18
C ARG A 7 -23.76 29.42 -0.97
N LYS A 8 -24.06 28.77 0.16
CA LYS A 8 -25.38 28.19 0.43
C LYS A 8 -26.32 29.18 1.14
N HIS A 9 -25.79 30.23 1.75
CA HIS A 9 -26.52 31.18 2.62
C HIS A 9 -27.35 30.52 3.73
N ASN A 10 -27.10 29.24 4.01
CA ASN A 10 -27.83 28.42 4.96
C ASN A 10 -26.85 27.90 6.01
N LEU A 11 -26.97 28.42 7.22
CA LEU A 11 -26.08 28.08 8.33
C LEU A 11 -26.24 26.62 8.74
N ARG A 12 -27.47 26.08 8.70
CA ARG A 12 -27.76 24.71 9.12
C ARG A 12 -27.13 23.70 8.18
N GLU A 13 -27.34 23.87 6.88
CA GLU A 13 -26.76 23.00 5.86
C GLU A 13 -25.23 23.05 5.87
N THR A 14 -24.64 24.21 6.15
CA THR A 14 -23.18 24.34 6.29
C THR A 14 -22.64 23.60 7.52
N MET A 15 -23.39 23.58 8.64
CA MET A 15 -22.98 22.81 9.82
C MET A 15 -23.09 21.30 9.58
N ASP A 16 -24.11 20.86 8.85
CA ASP A 16 -24.27 19.44 8.47
C ASP A 16 -23.10 18.95 7.59
N ASP A 17 -22.67 19.76 6.61
CA ASP A 17 -21.49 19.45 5.77
C ASP A 17 -20.19 19.37 6.60
N VAL A 18 -20.04 20.28 7.57
CA VAL A 18 -18.89 20.28 8.49
C VAL A 18 -18.91 19.04 9.38
N GLN A 19 -20.08 18.63 9.87
CA GLN A 19 -20.21 17.40 10.65
C GLN A 19 -19.85 16.16 9.83
N ALA A 20 -20.36 16.05 8.60
CA ALA A 20 -19.99 14.98 7.68
C ALA A 20 -18.48 14.93 7.40
N PHE A 21 -17.83 16.10 7.29
CA PHE A 21 -16.37 16.20 7.16
C PHE A 21 -15.64 15.63 8.38
N PHE A 22 -16.03 16.02 9.60
CA PHE A 22 -15.43 15.50 10.83
C PHE A 22 -15.70 14.01 11.03
N ASP A 23 -16.89 13.52 10.71
CA ASP A 23 -17.23 12.09 10.77
C ASP A 23 -16.39 11.27 9.79
N GLY A 24 -16.20 11.79 8.57
CA GLY A 24 -15.32 11.19 7.57
C GLY A 24 -13.86 11.15 8.03
N MET A 25 -13.36 12.24 8.61
CA MET A 25 -12.01 12.30 9.19
C MET A 25 -11.85 11.32 10.36
N GLY A 26 -12.81 11.26 11.28
CA GLY A 26 -12.78 10.36 12.43
C GLY A 26 -12.74 8.89 12.02
N THR A 27 -13.54 8.52 11.01
CA THR A 27 -13.55 7.16 10.44
C THR A 27 -12.20 6.80 9.82
N GLN A 28 -11.61 7.70 9.03
CA GLN A 28 -10.30 7.45 8.43
C GLN A 28 -9.17 7.44 9.46
N PHE A 29 -9.22 8.31 10.46
CA PHE A 29 -8.26 8.32 11.55
C PHE A 29 -8.26 6.97 12.29
N ALA A 30 -9.44 6.47 12.68
CA ALA A 30 -9.57 5.18 13.36
C ALA A 30 -9.02 4.03 12.51
N ASN A 31 -9.33 4.01 11.21
CA ASN A 31 -8.85 2.96 10.29
C ASN A 31 -7.33 3.00 10.11
N VAL A 32 -6.76 4.18 9.83
CA VAL A 32 -5.31 4.32 9.58
C VAL A 32 -4.52 4.03 10.85
N VAL A 33 -4.90 4.60 11.99
CA VAL A 33 -4.19 4.41 13.26
C VAL A 33 -4.20 2.94 13.68
N THR A 34 -5.36 2.26 13.57
CA THR A 34 -5.45 0.83 13.89
C THR A 34 -4.52 -0.01 13.03
N LEU A 35 -4.43 0.28 11.72
CA LEU A 35 -3.54 -0.43 10.80
C LEU A 35 -2.06 -0.16 11.07
N VAL A 36 -1.70 1.08 11.41
CA VAL A 36 -0.32 1.45 11.76
C VAL A 36 0.10 0.73 13.04
N VAL A 37 -0.73 0.79 14.10
CA VAL A 37 -0.44 0.11 15.37
C VAL A 37 -0.33 -1.40 15.18
N ALA A 38 -1.25 -2.02 14.44
CA ALA A 38 -1.15 -3.45 14.10
C ALA A 38 0.13 -3.77 13.30
N GLY A 39 0.48 -2.90 12.36
CA GLY A 39 1.72 -2.97 11.59
C GLY A 39 2.97 -2.89 12.46
N GLU A 40 3.02 -1.96 13.41
CA GLU A 40 4.14 -1.83 14.35
C GLU A 40 4.28 -3.04 15.26
N ILE A 41 3.17 -3.60 15.77
CA ILE A 41 3.20 -4.83 16.57
C ILE A 41 3.75 -5.99 15.72
N PHE A 42 3.28 -6.13 14.48
CA PHE A 42 3.76 -7.14 13.55
C PHE A 42 5.26 -6.95 13.23
N ALA A 43 5.68 -5.73 12.94
CA ALA A 43 7.06 -5.34 12.68
C ALA A 43 7.97 -5.67 13.86
N LYS A 44 7.53 -5.34 15.08
CA LYS A 44 8.25 -5.66 16.31
C LYS A 44 8.36 -7.18 16.51
N GLY A 45 7.29 -7.91 16.20
CA GLY A 45 7.28 -9.38 16.18
C GLY A 45 8.34 -9.95 15.25
N LEU A 46 8.34 -9.55 13.97
CA LEU A 46 9.32 -9.98 12.96
C LEU A 46 10.77 -9.62 13.34
N THR A 47 10.97 -8.45 13.94
CA THR A 47 12.30 -8.03 14.41
C THR A 47 12.75 -8.89 15.58
N THR A 48 11.86 -9.18 16.53
CA THR A 48 12.18 -9.99 17.73
C THR A 48 12.55 -11.43 17.38
N ILE A 49 11.90 -12.01 16.36
CA ILE A 49 12.21 -13.37 15.89
C ILE A 49 13.40 -13.40 14.89
N GLY A 50 14.04 -12.26 14.62
CA GLY A 50 15.21 -12.16 13.74
C GLY A 50 14.92 -12.31 12.24
N THR A 51 13.66 -12.25 11.81
CA THR A 51 13.30 -12.34 10.38
C THR A 51 13.82 -11.14 9.60
N VAL A 52 13.77 -9.94 10.19
CA VAL A 52 14.31 -8.73 9.56
C VAL A 52 15.81 -8.87 9.31
N ASP A 53 16.56 -9.37 10.29
CA ASP A 53 18.01 -9.61 10.16
C ASP A 53 18.31 -10.68 9.10
N ALA A 54 17.48 -11.73 9.01
CA ALA A 54 17.60 -12.76 7.98
C ALA A 54 17.39 -12.19 6.56
N VAL A 55 16.43 -11.28 6.39
CA VAL A 55 16.18 -10.60 5.10
C VAL A 55 17.37 -9.70 4.72
N ILE A 56 17.91 -8.94 5.67
CA ILE A 56 19.09 -8.08 5.45
C ILE A 56 20.30 -8.94 5.04
N ARG A 57 20.63 -9.96 5.83
CA ARG A 57 21.76 -10.86 5.54
C ARG A 57 21.58 -11.60 4.21
N GLY A 58 20.37 -12.09 3.94
CA GLY A 58 20.05 -12.76 2.68
C GLY A 58 20.29 -11.85 1.46
N ALA A 59 19.99 -10.57 1.58
CA ALA A 59 20.24 -9.61 0.52
C ALA A 59 21.71 -9.19 0.39
N GLU A 60 22.42 -9.03 1.50
CA GLU A 60 23.89 -8.81 1.49
C GLU A 60 24.61 -9.96 0.78
N HIS A 61 24.23 -11.21 1.06
CA HIS A 61 24.81 -12.40 0.42
C HIS A 61 24.40 -12.58 -1.06
N SER A 62 23.28 -12.00 -1.49
CA SER A 62 22.80 -12.09 -2.88
C SER A 62 23.58 -11.20 -3.86
N GLY A 63 24.43 -10.29 -3.36
CA GLY A 63 25.16 -9.31 -4.18
C GLY A 63 24.29 -8.18 -4.76
N LEU A 64 22.97 -8.24 -4.58
CA LEU A 64 22.01 -7.22 -5.05
C LEU A 64 21.80 -6.06 -4.04
N GLY A 65 22.26 -6.21 -2.79
CA GLY A 65 22.19 -5.17 -1.75
C GLY A 65 20.77 -4.61 -1.55
N GLY A 66 20.67 -3.27 -1.53
CA GLY A 66 19.40 -2.53 -1.37
C GLY A 66 18.32 -2.85 -2.42
N ILE A 67 18.72 -3.16 -3.65
CA ILE A 67 17.80 -3.51 -4.74
C ILE A 67 17.16 -4.87 -4.49
N GLY A 68 17.93 -5.84 -3.99
CA GLY A 68 17.43 -7.18 -3.66
C GLY A 68 16.34 -7.14 -2.60
N VAL A 69 16.56 -6.40 -1.51
CA VAL A 69 15.55 -6.26 -0.44
C VAL A 69 14.31 -5.53 -0.93
N MET A 70 14.49 -4.46 -1.72
CA MET A 70 13.37 -3.72 -2.30
C MET A 70 12.45 -4.63 -3.12
N ILE A 71 13.00 -5.49 -3.99
CA ILE A 71 12.22 -6.41 -4.83
C ILE A 71 11.49 -7.43 -3.97
N ILE A 72 12.18 -8.05 -3.00
CA ILE A 72 11.57 -9.04 -2.10
C ILE A 72 10.41 -8.40 -1.34
N MET A 73 10.63 -7.21 -0.79
CA MET A 73 9.62 -6.52 -0.01
C MET A 73 8.44 -6.05 -0.86
N ALA A 74 8.68 -5.56 -2.08
CA ALA A 74 7.63 -5.20 -3.02
C ALA A 74 6.77 -6.43 -3.39
N LEU A 75 7.37 -7.61 -3.56
CA LEU A 75 6.65 -8.86 -3.82
C LEU A 75 5.80 -9.30 -2.62
N VAL A 76 6.37 -9.30 -1.41
CA VAL A 76 5.64 -9.66 -0.18
C VAL A 76 4.42 -8.77 -0.02
N ILE A 77 4.59 -7.45 -0.15
CA ILE A 77 3.49 -6.50 0.00
C ILE A 77 2.47 -6.65 -1.14
N ALA A 78 2.90 -6.92 -2.37
CA ALA A 78 1.99 -7.18 -3.48
C ALA A 78 1.11 -8.42 -3.22
N ILE A 79 1.70 -9.51 -2.72
CA ILE A 79 0.95 -10.72 -2.35
C ILE A 79 -0.07 -10.38 -1.25
N CYS A 80 0.35 -9.67 -0.20
CA CYS A 80 -0.56 -9.21 0.85
C CYS A 80 -1.69 -8.33 0.29
N ALA A 81 -1.40 -7.42 -0.66
CA ALA A 81 -2.40 -6.57 -1.28
C ALA A 81 -3.44 -7.34 -2.09
N ILE A 82 -3.03 -8.42 -2.77
CA ILE A 82 -3.95 -9.31 -3.48
C ILE A 82 -4.90 -9.99 -2.50
N VAL A 83 -4.34 -10.52 -1.40
CA VAL A 83 -5.10 -11.26 -0.37
C VAL A 83 -6.00 -10.34 0.45
N MET A 84 -5.56 -9.12 0.75
CA MET A 84 -6.29 -8.17 1.60
C MET A 84 -7.27 -7.30 0.80
N GLY A 85 -7.14 -7.22 -0.53
CA GLY A 85 -7.98 -6.36 -1.37
C GLY A 85 -7.83 -4.86 -1.08
N SER A 86 -6.72 -4.47 -0.42
CA SER A 86 -6.45 -3.11 0.02
C SER A 86 -5.09 -2.65 -0.47
N GLY A 87 -5.05 -1.42 -0.99
CA GLY A 87 -3.84 -0.78 -1.51
C GLY A 87 -3.04 -0.07 -0.43
N ASN A 88 -3.67 0.21 0.71
CA ASN A 88 -3.06 0.96 1.80
C ASN A 88 -2.75 0.07 3.01
N ALA A 89 -3.58 -0.95 3.30
CA ALA A 89 -3.42 -1.75 4.49
C ALA A 89 -2.06 -2.48 4.57
N PRO A 90 -1.65 -3.29 3.57
CA PRO A 90 -0.34 -3.94 3.62
C PRO A 90 0.81 -2.94 3.53
N PHE A 91 0.67 -1.85 2.77
CA PHE A 91 1.71 -0.80 2.76
C PHE A 91 1.92 -0.21 4.15
N MET A 92 0.85 0.21 4.84
CA MET A 92 0.93 0.79 6.18
C MET A 92 1.44 -0.21 7.23
N SER A 93 1.10 -1.50 7.07
CA SER A 93 1.56 -2.54 8.00
C SER A 93 3.05 -2.84 7.90
N PHE A 94 3.65 -2.68 6.71
CA PHE A 94 5.07 -2.94 6.47
C PHE A 94 5.92 -1.66 6.39
N ALA A 95 5.31 -0.47 6.26
CA ALA A 95 6.02 0.80 6.12
C ALA A 95 6.96 1.10 7.29
N SER A 96 6.59 0.69 8.51
CA SER A 96 7.41 0.86 9.72
C SER A 96 8.70 0.02 9.71
N LEU A 97 8.78 -1.04 8.92
CA LEU A 97 9.98 -1.89 8.80
C LEU A 97 11.02 -1.31 7.85
N ILE A 98 10.58 -0.55 6.85
CA ILE A 98 11.44 -0.11 5.74
C ILE A 98 12.57 0.81 6.22
N PRO A 99 12.37 1.79 7.13
CA PRO A 99 13.45 2.63 7.61
C PRO A 99 14.61 1.84 8.27
N ASN A 100 14.29 0.83 9.08
CA ASN A 100 15.30 0.00 9.75
C ASN A 100 16.10 -0.83 8.75
N ILE A 101 15.41 -1.42 7.76
CA ILE A 101 16.03 -2.18 6.68
C ILE A 101 16.93 -1.26 5.83
N ALA A 102 16.42 -0.08 5.46
CA ALA A 102 17.15 0.89 4.64
C ALA A 102 18.39 1.42 5.34
N ALA A 103 18.32 1.66 6.65
CA ALA A 103 19.46 2.05 7.47
C ALA A 103 20.55 0.98 7.50
N GLY A 104 20.18 -0.31 7.61
CA GLY A 104 21.12 -1.44 7.56
C GLY A 104 21.82 -1.57 6.20
N LEU A 105 21.19 -1.12 5.12
CA LEU A 105 21.73 -1.18 3.75
C LEU A 105 22.40 0.13 3.30
N HIS A 106 22.43 1.16 4.15
CA HIS A 106 22.93 2.51 3.82
C HIS A 106 22.22 3.16 2.62
N VAL A 107 20.93 2.87 2.43
CA VAL A 107 20.10 3.42 1.34
C VAL A 107 19.08 4.40 1.91
N PRO A 108 18.74 5.51 1.20
CA PRO A 108 17.63 6.36 1.60
C PRO A 108 16.30 5.60 1.64
N ALA A 109 15.62 5.58 2.79
CA ALA A 109 14.36 4.85 2.96
C ALA A 109 13.28 5.23 1.94
N VAL A 110 13.25 6.50 1.50
CA VAL A 110 12.30 6.99 0.49
C VAL A 110 12.41 6.23 -0.83
N VAL A 111 13.62 5.86 -1.25
CA VAL A 111 13.87 5.13 -2.51
C VAL A 111 13.34 3.70 -2.43
N MET A 112 13.30 3.12 -1.22
CA MET A 112 12.71 1.79 -1.01
C MET A 112 11.19 1.85 -0.85
N ILE A 113 10.65 2.89 -0.20
CA ILE A 113 9.21 3.02 0.08
C ILE A 113 8.39 3.24 -1.20
N MET A 114 8.89 4.09 -2.10
CA MET A 114 8.22 4.46 -3.36
C MET A 114 7.78 3.26 -4.23
N PRO A 115 8.69 2.37 -4.66
CA PRO A 115 8.35 1.23 -5.50
C PRO A 115 7.39 0.27 -4.79
N MET A 116 7.51 0.14 -3.46
CA MET A 116 6.66 -0.71 -2.64
C MET A 116 5.23 -0.15 -2.56
N HIS A 117 5.06 1.17 -2.47
CA HIS A 117 3.74 1.80 -2.48
C HIS A 117 2.99 1.56 -3.81
N PHE A 118 3.69 1.76 -4.93
CA PHE A 118 3.13 1.51 -6.26
C PHE A 118 2.84 0.03 -6.49
N ALA A 119 3.75 -0.86 -6.08
CA ALA A 119 3.55 -2.31 -6.11
C ALA A 119 2.26 -2.73 -5.40
N THR A 120 2.01 -2.19 -4.22
CA THR A 120 0.77 -2.45 -3.44
C THR A 120 -0.48 -2.05 -4.21
N THR A 121 -0.45 -0.86 -4.80
CA THR A 121 -1.60 -0.30 -5.53
C THR A 121 -1.89 -1.08 -6.81
N LEU A 122 -0.85 -1.49 -7.55
CA LEU A 122 -0.98 -2.33 -8.74
C LEU A 122 -1.52 -3.72 -8.40
N ALA A 123 -1.00 -4.33 -7.34
CA ALA A 123 -1.41 -5.66 -6.90
C ALA A 123 -2.88 -5.70 -6.42
N ARG A 124 -3.37 -4.62 -5.77
CA ARG A 124 -4.79 -4.46 -5.43
C ARG A 124 -5.71 -4.58 -6.64
N ALA A 125 -5.31 -4.10 -7.82
CA ALA A 125 -6.12 -4.19 -9.05
C ALA A 125 -6.26 -5.62 -9.60
N VAL A 126 -5.50 -6.57 -9.05
CA VAL A 126 -5.55 -8.01 -9.36
C VAL A 126 -6.21 -8.80 -8.23
N SER A 127 -6.79 -8.13 -7.23
CA SER A 127 -7.48 -8.79 -6.12
C SER A 127 -8.97 -9.01 -6.43
N PRO A 128 -9.48 -10.25 -6.39
CA PRO A 128 -10.89 -10.55 -6.69
C PRO A 128 -11.86 -10.05 -5.61
N ILE A 129 -11.36 -9.69 -4.43
CA ILE A 129 -12.15 -9.22 -3.29
C ILE A 129 -12.15 -7.69 -3.16
N THR A 130 -11.39 -6.97 -3.99
CA THR A 130 -11.38 -5.50 -3.96
C THR A 130 -12.73 -4.97 -4.40
N ALA A 131 -13.28 -4.00 -3.64
CA ALA A 131 -14.59 -3.41 -3.90
C ALA A 131 -14.78 -2.95 -5.36
N VAL A 132 -13.77 -2.32 -5.96
CA VAL A 132 -13.81 -1.88 -7.36
C VAL A 132 -13.97 -3.05 -8.33
N VAL A 133 -13.27 -4.17 -8.11
CA VAL A 133 -13.38 -5.38 -8.95
C VAL A 133 -14.74 -6.04 -8.76
N VAL A 134 -15.22 -6.13 -7.52
CA VAL A 134 -16.53 -6.70 -7.21
C VAL A 134 -17.64 -5.89 -7.89
N VAL A 135 -17.65 -4.57 -7.74
CA VAL A 135 -18.66 -3.69 -8.35
C VAL A 135 -18.61 -3.74 -9.87
N THR A 136 -17.42 -3.64 -10.48
CA THR A 136 -17.28 -3.69 -11.94
C THR A 136 -17.67 -5.05 -12.52
N SER A 137 -17.33 -6.14 -11.83
CA SER A 137 -17.76 -7.49 -12.24
C SER A 137 -19.28 -7.67 -12.16
N GLY A 138 -19.93 -7.09 -11.14
CA GLY A 138 -21.38 -7.07 -10.99
C GLY A 138 -22.10 -6.31 -12.10
N ILE A 139 -21.57 -5.14 -12.50
CA ILE A 139 -22.09 -4.36 -13.63
C ILE A 139 -21.91 -5.11 -14.95
N ALA A 140 -20.78 -5.77 -15.14
CA ALA A 140 -20.47 -6.52 -16.36
C ALA A 140 -21.12 -7.91 -16.44
N GLY A 141 -21.78 -8.39 -15.37
CA GLY A 141 -22.40 -9.71 -15.31
C GLY A 141 -21.40 -10.88 -15.42
N VAL A 142 -20.13 -10.66 -15.03
CA VAL A 142 -19.07 -11.68 -15.08
C VAL A 142 -18.51 -11.95 -13.68
N SER A 143 -17.80 -13.07 -13.51
CA SER A 143 -17.17 -13.36 -12.23
C SER A 143 -16.01 -12.38 -11.93
N PRO A 144 -15.78 -12.00 -10.66
CA PRO A 144 -14.62 -11.19 -10.26
C PRO A 144 -13.29 -11.78 -10.75
N PHE A 145 -13.17 -13.11 -10.72
CA PHE A 145 -12.00 -13.83 -11.23
C PHE A 145 -11.79 -13.64 -12.74
N ALA A 146 -12.84 -13.51 -13.54
CA ALA A 146 -12.72 -13.24 -14.97
C ALA A 146 -12.17 -11.84 -15.24
N VAL A 147 -12.58 -10.84 -14.44
CA VAL A 147 -12.03 -9.48 -14.49
C VAL A 147 -10.56 -9.50 -14.10
N VAL A 148 -10.23 -10.11 -12.97
CA VAL A 148 -8.84 -10.26 -12.49
C VAL A 148 -7.96 -10.93 -13.51
N LYS A 149 -8.42 -12.01 -14.17
CA LYS A 149 -7.63 -12.71 -15.20
C LYS A 149 -7.28 -11.79 -16.38
N ARG A 150 -8.17 -10.85 -16.74
CA ARG A 150 -7.90 -9.84 -17.78
C ARG A 150 -6.98 -8.73 -17.30
N THR A 151 -7.09 -8.30 -16.05
CA THR A 151 -6.26 -7.21 -15.51
C THR A 151 -4.88 -7.68 -15.03
N ALA A 152 -4.70 -8.97 -14.73
CA ALA A 152 -3.47 -9.53 -14.20
C ALA A 152 -2.25 -9.28 -15.11
N ILE A 153 -2.40 -9.46 -16.42
CA ILE A 153 -1.27 -9.29 -17.37
C ILE A 153 -0.84 -7.82 -17.43
N PRO A 154 -1.73 -6.83 -17.72
CA PRO A 154 -1.35 -5.42 -17.67
C PRO A 154 -0.76 -4.98 -16.33
N MET A 155 -1.30 -5.47 -15.21
CA MET A 155 -0.81 -5.09 -13.88
C MET A 155 0.56 -5.72 -13.57
N ALA A 156 0.82 -6.95 -14.00
CA ALA A 156 2.14 -7.58 -13.88
C ALA A 156 3.19 -6.82 -14.70
N VAL A 157 2.84 -6.40 -15.92
CA VAL A 157 3.70 -5.53 -16.73
C VAL A 157 3.93 -4.20 -16.02
N GLY A 158 2.89 -3.57 -15.48
CA GLY A 158 2.99 -2.35 -14.69
C GLY A 158 3.90 -2.50 -13.47
N PHE A 159 3.85 -3.65 -12.79
CA PHE A 159 4.72 -3.95 -11.64
C PHE A 159 6.19 -4.01 -12.06
N VAL A 160 6.49 -4.74 -13.15
CA VAL A 160 7.86 -4.85 -13.68
C VAL A 160 8.38 -3.50 -14.15
N VAL A 161 7.56 -2.73 -14.88
CA VAL A 161 7.92 -1.38 -15.32
C VAL A 161 8.17 -0.46 -14.12
N ASN A 162 7.35 -0.54 -13.08
CA ASN A 162 7.54 0.23 -11.85
C ASN A 162 8.88 -0.10 -11.15
N MET A 163 9.25 -1.40 -11.09
CA MET A 163 10.56 -1.81 -10.55
C MET A 163 11.71 -1.26 -11.41
N ILE A 164 11.64 -1.46 -12.73
CA ILE A 164 12.69 -1.01 -13.66
C ILE A 164 12.84 0.52 -13.62
N ALA A 165 11.72 1.25 -13.68
CA ALA A 165 11.72 2.71 -13.60
C ALA A 165 12.31 3.20 -12.27
N THR A 166 11.99 2.54 -11.17
CA THR A 166 12.55 2.91 -9.87
C THR A 166 14.06 2.67 -9.82
N ILE A 167 14.52 1.52 -10.30
CA ILE A 167 15.95 1.19 -10.34
C ILE A 167 16.70 2.15 -11.27
N THR A 168 16.16 2.47 -12.44
CA THR A 168 16.84 3.36 -13.41
C THR A 168 16.84 4.84 -13.04
N LEU A 169 15.84 5.31 -12.30
CA LEU A 169 15.72 6.73 -11.94
C LEU A 169 16.33 7.07 -10.57
N PHE A 170 16.45 6.10 -9.67
CA PHE A 170 16.83 6.36 -8.26
C PHE A 170 18.03 5.53 -7.75
N TYR A 171 18.57 4.63 -8.57
CA TYR A 171 19.82 3.90 -8.33
C TYR A 171 20.80 4.10 -9.48
#